data_AF-A0A7C4XSI0-F1
#
_entry.id   AF-A0A7C4XSI0-F1
#
_cell.length_a   1.000
_cell.length_b   1.000
_cell.length_c   1.000
_cell.angle_alpha   90.00
_cell.angle_beta   90.00
_cell.angle_gamma   90.00
#
_symmetry.space_group_name_H-M   'P 1'
#
loop_
_entity.id
_entity.type
_entity.pdbx_description
1 polymer ?
#
loop_
_entity_poly.entity_id
_entity_poly.type
_entity_poly.pdbx_seq_one_letter_code
_entity_poly.pdbx_strand_id
1 'polypeptide(L)'
;MDRILNELVVNLLDNSVKKGEIPVIIYEAPTGYGKTTSSLNFFKVLNSYGISSSLIHVLPMRSITTQLYCKIVNSLGCTNDYCSGLGLDKIIADSIRNLRISEYDVGYQFMDFIDSSKSPFFLKTVLITTFNSFFYNLIRFSVGELRKYKKHYEVPRASIFTSAVVFDEAHLYGGDIYVKDAENSLLTTLIVSIKSLAKAYTPLLIETATLPTYLRDLLKISLNTSNVKPKILTFRRDGPKCEDVDINNSEVLCYDDDYVDKCLKVRWKTDVLEGLDSNLVKDLVMSGLRVLIVRNTVEKAVDTYRKLKSVEG
;
A
#
# COMPACT_ATOMS: atom_id res chain seq x y z
N MET A 1 -15.97 -0.47 -10.88
CA MET A 1 -15.68 0.57 -11.89
C MET A 1 -14.28 1.05 -11.56
N ASP A 2 -13.32 0.60 -12.34
CA ASP A 2 -11.93 1.00 -12.15
C ASP A 2 -11.83 2.52 -12.37
N ARG A 3 -10.99 3.16 -11.56
CA ARG A 3 -10.77 4.60 -11.70
C ARG A 3 -9.84 4.85 -12.88
N ILE A 4 -10.08 5.92 -13.63
CA ILE A 4 -9.33 6.20 -14.86
C ILE A 4 -7.82 6.25 -14.61
N LEU A 5 -7.37 6.84 -13.50
CA LEU A 5 -5.95 6.88 -13.16
C LEU A 5 -5.36 5.49 -12.91
N ASN A 6 -6.13 4.53 -12.38
CA ASN A 6 -5.69 3.13 -12.23
C ASN A 6 -5.56 2.45 -13.60
N GLU A 7 -6.46 2.75 -14.54
CA GLU A 7 -6.37 2.28 -15.91
C GLU A 7 -5.12 2.84 -16.61
N LEU A 8 -4.79 4.11 -16.38
CA LEU A 8 -3.54 4.71 -16.87
C LEU A 8 -2.31 3.98 -16.31
N VAL A 9 -2.29 3.58 -15.03
CA VAL A 9 -1.20 2.75 -14.47
C VAL A 9 -1.07 1.43 -15.23
N VAL A 10 -2.18 0.75 -15.50
CA VAL A 10 -2.19 -0.53 -16.25
C VAL A 10 -1.68 -0.34 -17.68
N ASN A 11 -2.12 0.72 -18.37
CA ASN A 11 -1.69 1.01 -19.74
C ASN A 11 -0.20 1.37 -19.81
N LEU A 12 0.29 2.18 -18.86
CA LEU A 12 1.71 2.50 -18.71
C LEU A 12 2.56 1.24 -18.51
N LEU A 13 2.07 0.34 -17.66
CA LEU A 13 2.74 -0.91 -17.34
C LEU A 13 2.83 -1.82 -18.57
N ASP A 14 1.72 -2.06 -19.24
CA ASP A 14 1.65 -2.90 -20.45
C ASP A 14 2.57 -2.35 -21.56
N ASN A 15 2.57 -1.04 -21.78
CA ASN A 15 3.46 -0.39 -22.75
C ASN A 15 4.94 -0.51 -22.39
N SER A 16 5.30 -0.37 -21.11
CA SER A 16 6.69 -0.48 -20.65
C SER A 16 7.21 -1.90 -20.85
N VAL A 17 6.40 -2.88 -20.44
CA VAL A 17 6.73 -4.31 -20.57
C VAL A 17 6.89 -4.72 -22.03
N LYS A 18 5.99 -4.29 -22.93
CA LYS A 18 6.09 -4.57 -24.38
C LYS A 18 7.36 -4.00 -25.02
N LYS A 19 7.93 -2.92 -24.47
CA LYS A 19 9.20 -2.33 -24.92
C LYS A 19 10.43 -3.04 -24.33
N GLY A 20 10.23 -4.05 -23.48
CA GLY A 20 11.31 -4.74 -22.77
C GLY A 20 11.85 -3.97 -21.57
N GLU A 21 11.12 -2.95 -21.10
CA GLU A 21 11.52 -2.15 -19.95
C GLU A 21 10.98 -2.76 -18.64
N ILE A 22 11.76 -2.66 -17.56
CA ILE A 22 11.27 -3.00 -16.22
C ILE A 22 10.57 -1.78 -15.63
N PRO A 23 9.27 -1.89 -15.29
CA PRO A 23 8.49 -0.75 -14.88
C PRO A 23 8.83 -0.29 -13.46
N VAL A 24 9.12 1.00 -13.33
CA VAL A 24 9.20 1.71 -12.06
C VAL A 24 8.24 2.90 -12.10
N ILE A 25 7.18 2.83 -11.30
CA ILE A 25 6.08 3.80 -11.31
C ILE A 25 5.97 4.47 -9.95
N ILE A 26 5.92 5.79 -9.94
CA ILE A 26 5.55 6.59 -8.76
C ILE A 26 4.11 7.05 -8.98
N TYR A 27 3.22 6.63 -8.09
CA TYR A 27 1.80 6.81 -8.19
C TYR A 27 1.26 7.66 -7.02
N GLU A 28 0.96 8.93 -7.29
CA GLU A 28 0.41 9.87 -6.32
C GLU A 28 -1.09 10.05 -6.57
N ALA A 29 -1.92 9.50 -5.69
CA ALA A 29 -3.37 9.60 -5.78
C ALA A 29 -4.02 9.74 -4.40
N PRO A 30 -5.14 10.48 -4.26
CA PRO A 30 -5.81 10.70 -2.99
C PRO A 30 -6.14 9.42 -2.22
N THR A 31 -6.33 9.55 -0.91
CA THR A 31 -6.88 8.46 -0.09
C THR A 31 -8.28 8.09 -0.60
N GLY A 32 -8.58 6.79 -0.62
CA GLY A 32 -9.86 6.29 -1.15
C GLY A 32 -9.98 6.27 -2.68
N TYR A 33 -8.95 6.70 -3.43
CA TYR A 33 -8.95 6.61 -4.89
C TYR A 33 -8.87 5.16 -5.39
N GLY A 34 -8.27 4.25 -4.63
CA GLY A 34 -8.17 2.83 -4.98
C GLY A 34 -6.76 2.36 -5.31
N LYS A 35 -5.73 2.95 -4.67
CA LYS A 35 -4.31 2.56 -4.80
C LYS A 35 -4.07 1.07 -4.51
N THR A 36 -4.70 0.53 -3.47
CA THR A 36 -4.68 -0.91 -3.18
C THR A 36 -5.11 -1.78 -4.38
N THR A 37 -6.10 -1.36 -5.17
CA THR A 37 -6.50 -2.10 -6.37
C THR A 37 -5.44 -1.99 -7.48
N SER A 38 -4.81 -0.83 -7.62
CA SER A 38 -3.69 -0.61 -8.55
C SER A 38 -2.52 -1.55 -8.26
N SER A 39 -2.19 -1.81 -6.99
CA SER A 39 -1.16 -2.78 -6.60
C SER A 39 -1.42 -4.20 -7.11
N LEU A 40 -2.67 -4.67 -7.06
CA LEU A 40 -3.08 -6.00 -7.54
C LEU A 40 -3.06 -6.07 -9.07
N ASN A 41 -3.54 -5.01 -9.73
CA ASN A 41 -3.50 -4.89 -11.19
C ASN A 41 -2.06 -4.80 -11.72
N PHE A 42 -1.17 -4.12 -10.99
CA PHE A 42 0.26 -4.06 -11.28
C PHE A 42 0.88 -5.46 -11.30
N PHE A 43 0.62 -6.26 -10.27
CA PHE A 43 1.05 -7.65 -10.25
C PHE A 43 0.43 -8.49 -11.36
N LYS A 44 -0.89 -8.35 -11.60
CA LYS A 44 -1.61 -9.12 -12.62
C LYS A 44 -0.97 -9.02 -14.00
N VAL A 45 -0.67 -7.80 -14.44
CA VAL A 45 -0.03 -7.58 -15.74
C VAL A 45 1.39 -8.17 -15.75
N LEU A 46 2.21 -7.89 -14.73
CA LEU A 46 3.57 -8.42 -14.67
C LEU A 46 3.63 -9.95 -14.68
N ASN A 47 2.72 -10.61 -13.95
CA ASN A 47 2.60 -12.06 -13.92
C ASN A 47 2.16 -12.62 -15.28
N SER A 48 1.27 -11.93 -16.01
CA SER A 48 0.83 -12.35 -17.35
C SER A 48 1.97 -12.35 -18.39
N TYR A 49 2.99 -11.50 -18.20
CA TYR A 49 4.21 -11.48 -19.02
C TYR A 49 5.35 -12.32 -18.44
N GLY A 50 5.15 -13.00 -17.29
CA GLY A 50 6.18 -13.79 -16.63
C GLY A 50 7.33 -12.97 -16.03
N ILE A 51 7.14 -11.66 -15.81
CA ILE A 51 8.16 -10.77 -15.25
C ILE A 51 8.27 -10.91 -13.73
N SER A 52 7.16 -11.24 -13.06
CA SER A 52 7.12 -11.39 -11.61
C SER A 52 6.32 -12.62 -11.21
N SER A 53 6.88 -13.39 -10.27
CA SER A 53 6.26 -14.61 -9.76
C SER A 53 5.32 -14.37 -8.57
N SER A 54 5.51 -13.26 -7.86
CA SER A 54 4.74 -12.88 -6.69
C SER A 54 4.59 -11.35 -6.55
N LEU A 55 3.66 -10.93 -5.72
CA LEU A 55 3.46 -9.56 -5.26
C LEU A 55 3.94 -9.44 -3.81
N ILE A 56 4.77 -8.44 -3.53
CA ILE A 56 5.12 -8.02 -2.17
C ILE A 56 4.57 -6.61 -1.94
N HIS A 57 3.47 -6.53 -1.21
CA HIS A 57 2.82 -5.29 -0.81
C HIS A 57 3.34 -4.82 0.54
N VAL A 58 4.10 -3.73 0.53
CA VAL A 58 4.79 -3.20 1.70
C VAL A 58 4.02 -2.02 2.27
N LEU A 59 3.65 -2.13 3.55
CA LEU A 59 2.88 -1.13 4.30
C LEU A 59 3.67 -0.58 5.51
N PRO A 60 3.33 0.62 6.00
CA PRO A 60 4.05 1.23 7.11
C PRO A 60 3.71 0.62 8.47
N MET A 61 2.48 0.11 8.64
CA MET A 61 1.96 -0.30 9.94
C MET A 61 1.36 -1.71 9.92
N ARG A 62 1.58 -2.46 11.01
CA ARG A 62 1.03 -3.82 11.21
C ARG A 62 -0.50 -3.87 11.12
N SER A 63 -1.18 -2.83 11.60
CA SER A 63 -2.64 -2.73 11.58
C SER A 63 -3.18 -2.71 10.14
N ILE A 64 -2.60 -1.87 9.28
CA ILE A 64 -3.00 -1.77 7.87
C ILE A 64 -2.57 -3.03 7.10
N THR A 65 -1.40 -3.62 7.43
CA THR A 65 -0.98 -4.92 6.88
C THR A 65 -2.01 -6.01 7.19
N THR A 66 -2.44 -6.11 8.45
CA THR A 66 -3.45 -7.09 8.89
C THR A 66 -4.78 -6.85 8.21
N GLN A 67 -5.19 -5.57 8.12
CA GLN A 67 -6.43 -5.20 7.47
C GLN A 67 -6.44 -5.59 5.98
N LEU A 68 -5.36 -5.31 5.26
CA LEU A 68 -5.25 -5.65 3.84
C LEU A 68 -5.21 -7.17 3.63
N TYR A 69 -4.40 -7.89 4.41
CA TYR A 69 -4.36 -9.35 4.38
C TYR A 69 -5.75 -9.96 4.55
N CYS A 70 -6.47 -9.55 5.60
CA CYS A 70 -7.81 -10.08 5.88
C CYS A 70 -8.83 -9.72 4.81
N LYS A 71 -8.78 -8.51 4.25
CA LYS A 71 -9.63 -8.14 3.12
C LYS A 71 -9.41 -9.06 1.92
N ILE A 72 -8.15 -9.36 1.58
CA ILE A 72 -7.82 -10.25 0.45
C ILE A 72 -8.31 -11.68 0.73
N VAL A 73 -8.05 -12.22 1.92
CA VAL A 73 -8.48 -13.59 2.31
C VAL A 73 -10.00 -13.70 2.31
N ASN A 74 -10.70 -12.74 2.91
CA ASN A 74 -12.17 -12.73 2.92
C ASN A 74 -12.73 -12.59 1.50
N SER A 75 -12.08 -11.80 0.63
CA SER A 75 -12.43 -11.68 -0.79
C SER A 75 -12.19 -12.96 -1.61
N LEU A 76 -11.41 -13.92 -1.10
CA LEU A 76 -11.28 -15.28 -1.65
C LEU A 76 -12.34 -16.25 -1.12
N GLY A 77 -13.31 -15.77 -0.32
CA GLY A 77 -14.37 -16.59 0.26
C GLY A 77 -13.94 -17.40 1.48
N CYS A 78 -12.76 -17.13 2.02
CA CYS A 78 -12.21 -17.82 3.19
C CYS A 78 -12.41 -16.93 4.41
N THR A 79 -12.98 -17.48 5.49
CA THR A 79 -13.12 -16.77 6.76
C THR A 79 -12.39 -17.55 7.82
N ASN A 80 -11.39 -16.92 8.43
CA ASN A 80 -10.74 -17.44 9.63
C ASN A 80 -11.10 -16.55 10.82
N ASP A 81 -10.98 -17.08 12.03
CA ASP A 81 -11.30 -16.33 13.25
C ASP A 81 -10.49 -15.03 13.35
N TYR A 82 -9.27 -15.03 12.81
CA TYR A 82 -8.39 -13.85 12.76
C TYR A 82 -8.96 -12.70 11.93
N CYS A 83 -9.70 -13.00 10.87
CA CYS A 83 -10.29 -12.03 9.94
C CYS A 83 -11.81 -11.89 10.08
N SER A 84 -12.43 -12.58 11.05
CA SER A 84 -13.88 -12.62 11.29
C SER A 84 -14.53 -11.25 11.52
N GLY A 85 -13.77 -10.27 12.05
CA GLY A 85 -14.24 -8.89 12.28
C GLY A 85 -14.02 -7.93 11.10
N LEU A 86 -13.40 -8.39 10.02
CA LEU A 86 -13.10 -7.54 8.85
C LEU A 86 -14.00 -7.95 7.68
N GLY A 87 -14.67 -6.96 7.06
CA GLY A 87 -15.57 -7.22 5.94
C GLY A 87 -14.84 -7.63 4.65
N LEU A 88 -15.59 -8.25 3.75
CA LEU A 88 -15.17 -8.47 2.37
C LEU A 88 -15.09 -7.15 1.60
N ASP A 89 -14.11 -7.04 0.70
CA ASP A 89 -13.98 -5.91 -0.21
C ASP A 89 -14.24 -6.38 -1.65
N LYS A 90 -15.41 -5.98 -2.20
CA LYS A 90 -15.86 -6.43 -3.53
C LYS A 90 -14.89 -6.04 -4.65
N ILE A 91 -14.26 -4.88 -4.53
CA ILE A 91 -13.31 -4.38 -5.54
C ILE A 91 -12.06 -5.25 -5.55
N ILE A 92 -11.55 -5.60 -4.36
CA ILE A 92 -10.43 -6.55 -4.23
C ILE A 92 -10.83 -7.92 -4.77
N ALA A 93 -12.04 -8.42 -4.46
CA ALA A 93 -12.53 -9.70 -4.95
C ALA A 93 -12.55 -9.78 -6.49
N ASP A 94 -13.02 -8.72 -7.16
CA ASP A 94 -13.00 -8.64 -8.62
C ASP A 94 -11.58 -8.58 -9.18
N SER A 95 -10.67 -7.91 -8.49
CA SER A 95 -9.25 -7.78 -8.90
C SER A 95 -8.50 -9.11 -8.84
N ILE A 96 -8.75 -9.92 -7.82
CA ILE A 96 -8.06 -11.19 -7.60
C ILE A 96 -8.69 -12.39 -8.32
N ARG A 97 -9.96 -12.29 -8.77
CA ARG A 97 -10.68 -13.38 -9.45
C ARG A 97 -9.90 -13.99 -10.62
N ASN A 98 -9.10 -13.17 -11.32
CA ASN A 98 -8.33 -13.59 -12.50
C ASN A 98 -6.90 -14.05 -12.18
N LEU A 99 -6.42 -13.93 -10.93
CA LEU A 99 -5.07 -14.30 -10.54
C LEU A 99 -4.90 -15.81 -10.28
N ARG A 100 -5.99 -16.57 -10.27
CA ARG A 100 -6.00 -18.02 -9.97
C ARG A 100 -5.26 -18.38 -8.68
N ILE A 101 -5.42 -17.54 -7.65
CA ILE A 101 -4.84 -17.72 -6.31
C ILE A 101 -5.88 -18.27 -5.34
N SER A 102 -5.42 -19.01 -4.34
CA SER A 102 -6.18 -19.52 -3.20
C SER A 102 -5.78 -18.82 -1.90
N GLU A 103 -6.45 -19.12 -0.79
CA GLU A 103 -6.04 -18.61 0.53
C GLU A 103 -4.59 -19.00 0.90
N TYR A 104 -4.10 -20.15 0.41
CA TYR A 104 -2.75 -20.63 0.67
C TYR A 104 -1.67 -19.85 -0.08
N ASP A 105 -2.05 -19.12 -1.13
CA ASP A 105 -1.17 -18.27 -1.92
C ASP A 105 -1.00 -16.88 -1.31
N VAL A 106 -1.86 -16.54 -0.35
CA VAL A 106 -1.84 -15.26 0.35
C VAL A 106 -1.19 -15.44 1.71
N GLY A 107 -0.31 -14.53 2.08
CA GLY A 107 0.22 -14.48 3.43
C GLY A 107 0.65 -13.10 3.83
N TYR A 108 1.05 -12.98 5.08
CA TYR A 108 1.55 -11.72 5.60
C TYR A 108 2.86 -11.92 6.35
N GLN A 109 3.62 -10.84 6.55
CA GLN A 109 4.82 -10.90 7.38
C GLN A 109 5.09 -9.61 8.13
N PHE A 110 5.20 -9.74 9.44
CA PHE A 110 5.80 -8.72 10.30
C PHE A 110 6.35 -9.37 11.58
N MET A 111 7.29 -8.67 12.24
CA MET A 111 7.98 -9.10 13.46
C MET A 111 7.04 -9.36 14.65
N ASP A 112 6.43 -10.53 14.66
CA ASP A 112 5.49 -11.01 15.67
C ASP A 112 5.45 -12.55 15.61
N PHE A 113 4.69 -13.22 16.47
CA PHE A 113 4.58 -14.68 16.53
C PHE A 113 4.24 -15.30 15.16
N ILE A 114 4.87 -16.42 14.82
CA ILE A 114 4.66 -17.11 13.55
C ILE A 114 3.41 -17.97 13.67
N ASP A 115 2.39 -17.69 12.85
CA ASP A 115 1.23 -18.54 12.63
C ASP A 115 1.30 -19.21 11.25
N SER A 116 0.30 -20.04 10.91
CA SER A 116 0.22 -20.73 9.61
C SER A 116 0.03 -19.81 8.41
N SER A 117 -0.42 -18.58 8.64
CA SER A 117 -0.69 -17.57 7.62
C SER A 117 0.54 -16.69 7.34
N LYS A 118 1.56 -16.72 8.21
CA LYS A 118 2.79 -15.98 8.02
C LYS A 118 3.70 -16.58 6.95
N SER A 119 4.41 -15.70 6.26
CA SER A 119 5.44 -16.07 5.29
C SER A 119 6.82 -15.57 5.73
N PRO A 120 7.51 -16.30 6.63
CA PRO A 120 8.82 -15.88 7.15
C PRO A 120 9.88 -15.69 6.06
N PHE A 121 9.74 -16.42 4.94
CA PHE A 121 10.67 -16.43 3.81
C PHE A 121 10.12 -15.74 2.55
N PHE A 122 9.00 -15.02 2.67
CA PHE A 122 8.38 -14.26 1.58
C PHE A 122 7.87 -15.09 0.38
N LEU A 123 7.76 -16.41 0.51
CA LEU A 123 7.43 -17.34 -0.58
C LEU A 123 5.94 -17.42 -0.97
N LYS A 124 5.12 -16.42 -0.61
CA LYS A 124 3.69 -16.39 -0.94
C LYS A 124 3.49 -15.62 -2.24
N THR A 125 2.58 -16.09 -3.09
CA THR A 125 2.23 -15.42 -4.35
C THR A 125 1.75 -13.99 -4.12
N VAL A 126 0.96 -13.76 -3.06
CA VAL A 126 0.60 -12.42 -2.60
C VAL A 126 1.01 -12.27 -1.14
N LEU A 127 2.05 -11.48 -0.90
CA LEU A 127 2.60 -11.21 0.41
C LEU A 127 2.31 -9.77 0.84
N ILE A 128 1.73 -9.60 2.03
CA ILE A 128 1.56 -8.29 2.65
C ILE A 128 2.53 -8.17 3.82
N THR A 129 3.45 -7.21 3.78
CA THR A 129 4.49 -7.07 4.82
C THR A 129 4.57 -5.66 5.36
N THR A 130 5.14 -5.49 6.54
CA THR A 130 5.57 -4.17 7.00
C THR A 130 6.91 -3.78 6.38
N PHE A 131 7.14 -2.47 6.25
CA PHE A 131 8.38 -1.90 5.71
C PHE A 131 9.63 -2.37 6.45
N ASN A 132 9.61 -2.39 7.79
CA ASN A 132 10.74 -2.89 8.58
C ASN A 132 11.08 -4.35 8.24
N SER A 133 10.06 -5.21 8.13
CA SER A 133 10.27 -6.63 7.86
C SER A 133 10.74 -6.87 6.43
N PHE A 134 10.25 -6.07 5.48
CA PHE A 134 10.76 -6.03 4.11
C PHE A 134 12.23 -5.65 4.08
N PHE A 135 12.58 -4.51 4.68
CA PHE A 135 13.94 -4.00 4.66
C PHE A 135 14.92 -4.97 5.29
N TYR A 136 14.58 -5.54 6.46
CA TYR A 136 15.46 -6.50 7.12
C TYR A 136 15.74 -7.73 6.24
N ASN A 137 14.73 -8.31 5.60
CA ASN A 137 14.96 -9.40 4.66
C ASN A 137 15.82 -8.97 3.46
N LEU A 138 15.63 -7.75 2.93
CA LEU A 138 16.44 -7.19 1.84
C LEU A 138 17.93 -7.06 2.23
N ILE A 139 18.24 -6.60 3.45
CA ILE A 139 19.61 -6.41 3.95
C ILE A 139 20.20 -7.65 4.63
N ARG A 140 19.70 -8.85 4.30
CA ARG A 140 20.20 -10.15 4.78
C ARG A 140 19.90 -10.48 6.25
N PHE A 141 18.96 -9.76 6.86
CA PHE A 141 18.51 -9.99 8.23
C PHE A 141 17.18 -10.76 8.22
N SER A 142 17.24 -12.07 7.97
CA SER A 142 16.07 -12.95 7.85
C SER A 142 15.16 -12.85 9.09
N VAL A 143 13.96 -12.29 8.90
CA VAL A 143 13.01 -12.03 10.00
C VAL A 143 12.45 -13.34 10.57
N GLY A 144 12.26 -14.36 9.74
CA GLY A 144 11.83 -15.69 10.18
C GLY A 144 12.85 -16.44 11.02
N GLU A 145 14.11 -16.01 10.99
CA GLU A 145 15.24 -16.74 11.58
C GLU A 145 16.13 -15.84 12.44
N LEU A 146 15.56 -14.78 13.03
CA LEU A 146 16.30 -13.81 13.83
C LEU A 146 17.19 -14.45 14.91
N ARG A 147 16.67 -15.50 15.55
CA ARG A 147 17.32 -16.23 16.65
C ARG A 147 18.30 -17.32 16.18
N LYS A 148 18.40 -17.59 14.88
CA LYS A 148 19.32 -18.61 14.36
C LYS A 148 20.69 -18.00 14.06
N TYR A 149 21.74 -18.78 14.33
CA TYR A 149 23.12 -18.40 13.99
C TYR A 149 23.37 -18.44 12.47
N LYS A 150 22.93 -19.50 11.80
CA LYS A 150 22.90 -19.61 10.34
C LYS A 150 21.51 -19.24 9.83
N LYS A 151 21.44 -18.29 8.89
CA LYS A 151 20.19 -17.73 8.38
C LYS A 151 20.13 -17.95 6.86
N HIS A 152 18.97 -18.36 6.36
CA HIS A 152 18.68 -18.55 4.95
C HIS A 152 18.25 -17.23 4.31
N TYR A 153 19.05 -16.18 4.51
CA TYR A 153 18.66 -14.83 4.09
C TYR A 153 18.59 -14.65 2.57
N GLU A 154 19.22 -15.53 1.78
CA GLU A 154 19.10 -15.49 0.32
C GLU A 154 17.72 -15.95 -0.17
N VAL A 155 16.98 -16.74 0.61
CA VAL A 155 15.62 -17.18 0.23
C VAL A 155 14.64 -16.01 0.15
N PRO A 156 14.42 -15.21 1.22
CA PRO A 156 13.53 -14.06 1.13
C PRO A 156 14.09 -12.97 0.21
N ARG A 157 15.41 -12.87 0.07
CA ARG A 157 16.05 -11.90 -0.83
C ARG A 157 15.84 -12.24 -2.31
N ALA A 158 15.93 -13.52 -2.68
CA ALA A 158 15.58 -14.00 -4.02
C ALA A 158 14.09 -13.79 -4.31
N SER A 159 13.22 -14.08 -3.34
CA SER A 159 11.79 -13.77 -3.45
C SER A 159 11.54 -12.28 -3.67
N ILE A 160 12.22 -11.38 -2.94
CA ILE A 160 12.10 -9.93 -3.16
C ILE A 160 12.47 -9.53 -4.58
N PHE A 161 13.62 -9.99 -5.10
CA PHE A 161 14.09 -9.57 -6.42
C PHE A 161 13.30 -10.15 -7.59
N THR A 162 12.52 -11.20 -7.37
CA THR A 162 11.67 -11.87 -8.38
C THR A 162 10.18 -11.51 -8.25
N SER A 163 9.86 -10.57 -7.37
CA SER A 163 8.50 -10.10 -7.10
C SER A 163 8.22 -8.73 -7.73
N ALA A 164 6.95 -8.46 -7.98
CA ALA A 164 6.45 -7.10 -8.10
C ALA A 164 6.42 -6.48 -6.69
N VAL A 165 7.19 -5.42 -6.46
CA VAL A 165 7.27 -4.78 -5.14
C VAL A 165 6.45 -3.49 -5.15
N VAL A 166 5.59 -3.34 -4.13
CA VAL A 166 4.76 -2.15 -3.95
C VAL A 166 5.09 -1.50 -2.61
N PHE A 167 5.49 -0.24 -2.61
CA PHE A 167 5.58 0.57 -1.39
C PHE A 167 4.33 1.43 -1.29
N ASP A 168 3.41 1.06 -0.41
CA ASP A 168 2.17 1.79 -0.17
C ASP A 168 2.33 2.79 0.99
N GLU A 169 1.58 3.88 0.92
CA GLU A 169 1.67 5.07 1.76
C GLU A 169 3.10 5.59 1.94
N ALA A 170 3.81 5.75 0.82
CA ALA A 170 5.24 6.04 0.82
C ALA A 170 5.64 7.34 1.53
N HIS A 171 4.72 8.31 1.65
CA HIS A 171 4.93 9.52 2.43
C HIS A 171 5.22 9.25 3.91
N LEU A 172 4.72 8.14 4.48
CA LEU A 172 4.98 7.77 5.88
C LEU A 172 6.41 7.26 6.10
N TYR A 173 7.09 6.83 5.05
CA TYR A 173 8.51 6.42 5.12
C TYR A 173 9.47 7.62 5.10
N GLY A 174 9.00 8.80 4.68
CA GLY A 174 9.82 10.02 4.55
C GLY A 174 10.17 10.69 5.87
N GLY A 175 9.62 10.23 7.00
CA GLY A 175 9.74 10.88 8.30
C GLY A 175 9.09 12.26 8.35
N ASP A 176 9.10 12.89 9.53
CA ASP A 176 8.67 14.29 9.64
C ASP A 176 9.72 15.20 9.00
N ILE A 177 9.43 15.63 7.77
CA ILE A 177 10.27 16.51 6.95
C ILE A 177 10.59 17.85 7.67
N TYR A 178 9.82 18.19 8.71
CA TYR A 178 9.98 19.40 9.50
C TYR A 178 10.91 19.27 10.72
N VAL A 179 11.42 18.07 11.02
CA VAL A 179 12.36 17.86 12.13
C VAL A 179 13.80 17.95 11.61
N LYS A 180 14.41 19.14 11.76
CA LYS A 180 15.74 19.49 11.23
C LYS A 180 16.92 18.65 11.74
N ASP A 181 16.74 17.87 12.81
CA ASP A 181 17.82 17.10 13.46
C ASP A 181 17.58 15.58 13.49
N ALA A 182 16.53 15.09 12.82
CA ALA A 182 16.37 13.65 12.66
C ALA A 182 17.30 13.18 11.53
N GLU A 183 18.41 12.52 11.88
CA GLU A 183 19.01 11.53 10.98
C GLU A 183 17.88 10.59 10.55
N ASN A 184 17.36 10.80 9.35
CA ASN A 184 16.06 10.26 8.97
C ASN A 184 16.27 8.82 8.50
N SER A 185 16.65 7.95 9.44
CA SER A 185 17.07 6.56 9.22
C SER A 185 16.03 5.77 8.41
N LEU A 186 14.75 6.09 8.56
CA LEU A 186 13.65 5.52 7.78
C LEU A 186 13.69 5.95 6.31
N LEU A 187 13.92 7.24 6.03
CA LEU A 187 14.11 7.75 4.67
C LEU A 187 15.35 7.13 4.02
N THR A 188 16.47 7.05 4.74
CA THR A 188 17.68 6.38 4.25
C THR A 188 17.39 4.92 3.91
N THR A 189 16.66 4.23 4.78
CA THR A 189 16.22 2.84 4.59
C THR A 189 15.36 2.69 3.32
N LEU A 190 14.43 3.62 3.07
CA LEU A 190 13.62 3.64 1.85
C LEU A 190 14.48 3.84 0.61
N ILE A 191 15.35 4.84 0.62
CA ILE A 191 16.24 5.14 -0.51
C ILE A 191 17.17 3.96 -0.82
N VAL A 192 17.75 3.32 0.20
CA VAL A 192 18.59 2.12 0.02
C VAL A 192 17.76 0.96 -0.55
N SER A 193 16.52 0.77 -0.08
CA SER A 193 15.63 -0.26 -0.60
C SER A 193 15.35 -0.06 -2.08
N ILE A 194 14.95 1.15 -2.47
CA ILE A 194 14.61 1.51 -3.85
C ILE A 194 15.82 1.38 -4.76
N LYS A 195 17.00 1.86 -4.34
CA LYS A 195 18.25 1.68 -5.10
C LYS A 195 18.58 0.20 -5.30
N SER A 196 18.39 -0.62 -4.28
CA SER A 196 18.68 -2.05 -4.36
C SER A 196 17.74 -2.76 -5.34
N LEU A 197 16.45 -2.43 -5.29
CA LEU A 197 15.43 -2.97 -6.22
C LEU A 197 15.66 -2.51 -7.66
N ALA A 198 15.94 -1.21 -7.85
CA ALA A 198 16.21 -0.65 -9.18
C ALA A 198 17.45 -1.30 -9.84
N LYS A 199 18.55 -1.45 -9.08
CA LYS A 199 19.76 -2.12 -9.57
C LYS A 199 19.56 -3.61 -9.83
N ALA A 200 18.62 -4.24 -9.13
CA ALA A 200 18.26 -5.65 -9.34
C ALA A 200 17.20 -5.83 -10.44
N TYR A 201 16.81 -4.76 -11.15
CA TYR A 201 15.77 -4.80 -12.17
C TYR A 201 14.44 -5.37 -11.64
N THR A 202 14.10 -5.06 -10.40
CA THR A 202 12.86 -5.49 -9.77
C THR A 202 11.74 -4.49 -10.10
N PRO A 203 10.59 -4.92 -10.65
CA PRO A 203 9.45 -4.05 -10.89
C PRO A 203 8.97 -3.38 -9.60
N LEU A 204 8.76 -2.07 -9.65
CA LEU A 204 8.52 -1.25 -8.47
C LEU A 204 7.36 -0.28 -8.67
N LEU A 205 6.38 -0.32 -7.78
CA LEU A 205 5.31 0.67 -7.67
C LEU A 205 5.40 1.38 -6.32
N ILE A 206 5.48 2.71 -6.34
CA ILE A 206 5.53 3.55 -5.13
C ILE A 206 4.23 4.34 -5.06
N GLU A 207 3.35 3.97 -4.15
CA GLU A 207 2.02 4.55 -3.99
C GLU A 207 2.00 5.52 -2.82
N THR A 208 1.38 6.69 -3.00
CA THR A 208 1.23 7.66 -1.91
C THR A 208 0.03 8.59 -2.10
N ALA A 209 -0.55 9.06 -0.99
CA ALA A 209 -1.56 10.12 -0.98
C ALA A 209 -1.00 11.48 -1.39
N THR A 210 0.18 11.80 -0.89
CA THR A 210 0.89 13.05 -1.16
C THR A 210 2.37 12.74 -1.34
N LEU A 211 3.05 13.40 -2.27
CA LEU A 211 4.49 13.23 -2.42
C LEU A 211 5.19 14.57 -2.21
N PRO A 212 5.76 14.84 -1.02
CA PRO A 212 6.52 16.05 -0.77
C PRO A 212 7.63 16.21 -1.81
N THR A 213 7.84 17.44 -2.31
CA THR A 213 8.79 17.72 -3.40
C THR A 213 10.19 17.19 -3.10
N TYR A 214 10.66 17.36 -1.86
CA TYR A 214 11.93 16.81 -1.41
C TYR A 214 12.04 15.29 -1.58
N LEU A 215 11.02 14.54 -1.14
CA LEU A 215 10.99 13.09 -1.29
C LEU A 215 10.94 12.70 -2.78
N ARG A 216 10.12 13.41 -3.58
CA ARG A 216 10.04 13.20 -5.03
C ARG A 216 11.41 13.35 -5.71
N ASP A 217 12.13 14.42 -5.40
CA ASP A 217 13.42 14.71 -6.01
C ASP A 217 14.48 13.69 -5.57
N LEU A 218 14.48 13.31 -4.29
CA LEU A 218 15.35 12.24 -3.79
C LEU A 218 15.09 10.89 -4.49
N LEU A 219 13.82 10.53 -4.70
CA LEU A 219 13.44 9.31 -5.41
C LEU A 219 13.95 9.33 -6.85
N LYS A 220 13.74 10.44 -7.56
CA LYS A 220 14.24 10.63 -8.93
C LYS A 220 15.76 10.50 -9.01
N ILE A 221 16.49 11.19 -8.12
CA ILE A 221 17.96 11.11 -8.07
C ILE A 221 18.41 9.68 -7.80
N SER A 222 17.74 8.98 -6.88
CA SER A 222 18.08 7.61 -6.48
C SER A 222 17.84 6.59 -7.59
N LEU A 223 16.80 6.78 -8.39
CA LEU A 223 16.48 5.93 -9.53
C LEU A 223 17.39 6.24 -10.73
N ASN A 224 17.61 7.52 -11.03
CA ASN A 224 18.52 7.94 -12.11
C ASN A 224 19.96 7.45 -11.88
N THR A 225 20.45 7.48 -10.63
CA THR A 225 21.77 6.90 -10.28
C THR A 225 21.84 5.38 -10.44
N SER A 226 20.70 4.73 -10.62
CA SER A 226 20.58 3.30 -10.95
C SER A 226 20.25 3.06 -12.43
N ASN A 227 20.37 4.09 -13.28
CA ASN A 227 19.99 4.09 -14.70
C ASN A 227 18.52 3.71 -14.96
N VAL A 228 17.64 3.97 -13.99
CA VAL A 228 16.20 3.73 -14.10
C VAL A 228 15.48 5.07 -14.15
N LYS A 229 14.67 5.28 -15.19
CA LYS A 229 13.82 6.47 -15.31
C LYS A 229 12.40 6.12 -14.84
N PRO A 230 11.94 6.63 -13.68
CA PRO A 230 10.58 6.36 -13.24
C PRO A 230 9.55 7.03 -14.14
N LYS A 231 8.39 6.38 -14.27
CA LYS A 231 7.14 7.02 -14.71
C LYS A 231 6.43 7.59 -13.49
N ILE A 232 6.04 8.85 -13.54
CA ILE A 232 5.35 9.53 -12.43
C ILE A 232 3.94 9.86 -12.88
N LEU A 233 2.96 9.35 -12.14
CA LEU A 233 1.55 9.62 -12.37
C LEU A 233 0.97 10.29 -11.13
N THR A 234 0.50 11.52 -11.29
CA THR A 234 0.04 12.35 -10.17
C THR A 234 -1.37 12.87 -10.43
N PHE A 235 -2.25 12.65 -9.46
CA PHE A 235 -3.54 13.32 -9.39
C PHE A 235 -3.37 14.79 -8.96
N ARG A 236 -3.87 15.72 -9.76
CA ARG A 236 -3.92 17.16 -9.45
C ARG A 236 -5.26 17.75 -9.87
N ARG A 237 -5.85 18.59 -9.01
CA ARG A 237 -7.16 19.22 -9.29
C ARG A 237 -7.10 20.29 -10.38
N ASP A 238 -5.93 20.89 -10.52
CA ASP A 238 -5.53 21.89 -11.49
C ASP A 238 -4.89 21.28 -12.75
N GLY A 239 -4.84 19.96 -12.85
CA GLY A 239 -4.31 19.23 -14.00
C GLY A 239 -5.31 19.09 -15.15
N PRO A 240 -4.84 18.65 -16.34
CA PRO A 240 -5.71 18.26 -17.45
C PRO A 240 -6.55 17.04 -17.08
N LYS A 241 -7.68 16.83 -17.77
CA LYS A 241 -8.49 15.63 -17.58
C LYS A 241 -7.70 14.38 -17.93
N CYS A 242 -7.88 13.30 -17.16
CA CYS A 242 -7.15 12.05 -17.37
C CYS A 242 -7.39 11.39 -18.74
N GLU A 243 -8.48 11.72 -19.43
CA GLU A 243 -8.75 11.28 -20.80
C GLU A 243 -7.85 11.97 -21.85
N ASP A 244 -7.36 13.18 -21.54
CA ASP A 244 -6.67 14.05 -22.50
C ASP A 244 -5.13 14.01 -22.36
N VAL A 245 -4.59 13.17 -21.46
CA VAL A 245 -3.15 13.14 -21.17
C VAL A 245 -2.38 12.16 -22.04
N ASP A 246 -1.19 12.59 -22.49
CA ASP A 246 -0.24 11.68 -23.12
C ASP A 246 0.53 10.89 -22.06
N ILE A 247 0.19 9.60 -21.95
CA ILE A 247 0.85 8.65 -21.05
C ILE A 247 2.31 8.35 -21.41
N ASN A 248 2.78 8.71 -22.61
CA ASN A 248 4.17 8.47 -22.98
C ASN A 248 5.15 9.39 -22.26
N ASN A 249 4.66 10.50 -21.70
CA ASN A 249 5.47 11.40 -20.89
C ASN A 249 6.05 10.69 -19.66
N SER A 250 7.22 11.14 -19.20
CA SER A 250 7.81 10.63 -17.95
C SER A 250 7.03 11.07 -16.71
N GLU A 251 6.33 12.19 -16.82
CA GLU A 251 5.47 12.74 -15.79
C GLU A 251 4.11 13.06 -16.37
N VAL A 252 3.08 12.52 -15.76
CA VAL A 252 1.69 12.67 -16.17
C VAL A 252 0.92 13.24 -14.99
N LEU A 253 0.40 14.45 -15.17
CA LEU A 253 -0.53 15.07 -14.24
C LEU A 253 -1.92 14.88 -14.79
N CYS A 254 -2.86 14.39 -13.99
CA CYS A 254 -4.23 14.37 -14.45
C CYS A 254 -5.28 14.52 -13.35
N TYR A 255 -6.49 14.82 -13.81
CA TYR A 255 -7.66 15.12 -13.00
C TYR A 255 -8.83 14.22 -13.39
N ASP A 256 -9.50 13.65 -12.38
CA ASP A 256 -10.66 12.76 -12.53
C ASP A 256 -11.90 13.47 -11.95
N ASP A 257 -12.68 14.08 -12.85
CA ASP A 257 -13.93 14.79 -12.53
C ASP A 257 -14.92 13.87 -11.80
N ASP A 258 -15.10 12.66 -12.30
CA ASP A 258 -16.05 11.67 -11.76
C ASP A 258 -15.71 11.27 -10.32
N TYR A 259 -14.43 11.17 -9.99
CA TYR A 259 -13.96 10.94 -8.63
C TYR A 259 -14.27 12.14 -7.72
N VAL A 260 -13.96 13.35 -8.16
CA VAL A 260 -14.19 14.55 -7.37
C VAL A 260 -15.67 14.79 -7.14
N ASP A 261 -16.51 14.64 -8.16
CA ASP A 261 -17.96 14.79 -8.05
C ASP A 261 -18.56 13.78 -7.07
N LYS A 262 -18.08 12.53 -7.07
CA LYS A 262 -18.47 11.52 -6.07
C LYS A 262 -18.06 11.95 -4.66
N CYS A 263 -16.88 12.54 -4.49
CA CYS A 263 -16.42 13.04 -3.19
C CYS A 263 -17.26 14.24 -2.71
N LEU A 264 -17.57 15.18 -3.60
CA LEU A 264 -18.34 16.39 -3.28
C LEU A 264 -19.82 16.10 -2.95
N LYS A 265 -20.37 14.98 -3.44
CA LYS A 265 -21.73 14.53 -3.08
C LYS A 265 -21.84 14.06 -1.62
N VAL A 266 -20.73 13.76 -0.95
CA VAL A 266 -20.74 13.36 0.46
C VAL A 266 -20.93 14.59 1.33
N ARG A 267 -22.07 14.67 2.04
CA ARG A 267 -22.34 15.72 3.02
C ARG A 267 -21.75 15.33 4.37
N TRP A 268 -20.88 16.17 4.91
CA TRP A 268 -20.27 15.99 6.23
C TRP A 268 -20.93 16.95 7.22
N LYS A 269 -21.23 16.45 8.41
CA LYS A 269 -21.52 17.28 9.58
C LYS A 269 -20.36 17.09 10.56
N THR A 270 -19.74 18.21 10.95
CA THR A 270 -18.60 18.21 11.87
C THR A 270 -18.98 18.97 13.12
N ASP A 271 -18.92 18.30 14.26
CA ASP A 271 -19.18 18.88 15.58
C ASP A 271 -17.93 18.73 16.45
N VAL A 272 -17.54 19.77 17.18
CA VAL A 272 -16.44 19.74 18.16
C VAL A 272 -17.07 19.63 19.56
N LEU A 273 -16.67 18.61 20.32
CA LEU A 273 -17.26 18.29 21.62
C LEU A 273 -16.21 18.34 22.73
N GLU A 274 -16.53 18.93 23.88
CA GLU A 274 -15.69 18.99 25.10
C GLU A 274 -15.70 17.67 25.91
N GLY A 275 -15.87 16.53 25.25
CA GLY A 275 -15.99 15.23 25.93
C GLY A 275 -16.29 14.08 24.98
N LEU A 276 -16.63 12.91 25.53
CA LEU A 276 -17.31 11.85 24.79
C LEU A 276 -18.72 11.73 25.36
N ASP A 277 -19.72 12.10 24.59
CA ASP A 277 -21.08 11.66 24.86
C ASP A 277 -21.32 10.34 24.12
N SER A 278 -21.29 9.23 24.86
CA SER A 278 -21.47 7.90 24.27
C SER A 278 -22.90 7.70 23.76
N ASN A 279 -23.88 8.41 24.33
CA ASN A 279 -25.27 8.33 23.87
C ASN A 279 -25.43 9.04 22.54
N LEU A 280 -24.86 10.24 22.39
CA LEU A 280 -24.84 10.94 21.09
C LEU A 280 -24.21 10.08 19.99
N VAL A 281 -23.06 9.44 20.28
CA VAL A 281 -22.41 8.55 19.30
C VAL A 281 -23.32 7.38 18.94
N LYS A 282 -23.96 6.75 19.93
CA LYS A 282 -24.92 5.67 19.70
C LYS A 282 -26.11 6.11 18.86
N ASP A 283 -26.72 7.25 19.17
CA ASP A 283 -27.88 7.78 18.47
C ASP A 283 -27.55 8.07 17.00
N LEU A 284 -26.38 8.66 16.73
CA LEU A 284 -25.91 8.90 15.38
C LEU A 284 -25.69 7.59 14.61
N VAL A 285 -25.08 6.58 15.23
CA VAL A 285 -24.88 5.27 14.60
C VAL A 285 -26.23 4.56 14.36
N MET A 286 -27.14 4.58 15.33
CA MET A 286 -28.49 4.00 15.21
C MET A 286 -29.32 4.69 14.12
N SER A 287 -29.10 5.98 13.88
CA SER A 287 -29.70 6.71 12.75
C SER A 287 -29.13 6.32 11.38
N GLY A 288 -28.17 5.39 11.33
CA GLY A 288 -27.56 4.87 10.11
C GLY A 288 -26.37 5.70 9.61
N LEU A 289 -25.89 6.67 10.40
CA LEU A 289 -24.75 7.51 10.01
C LEU A 289 -23.42 6.80 10.31
N ARG A 290 -22.44 7.01 9.42
CA ARG A 290 -21.05 6.62 9.67
C ARG A 290 -20.36 7.73 10.47
N VAL A 291 -19.97 7.43 11.69
CA VAL A 291 -19.38 8.41 12.63
C VAL A 291 -17.86 8.23 12.69
N LEU A 292 -17.11 9.31 12.41
CA LEU A 292 -15.66 9.37 12.65
C LEU A 292 -15.40 10.21 13.90
N ILE A 293 -14.73 9.63 14.90
CA ILE A 293 -14.33 10.34 16.11
C ILE A 293 -12.83 10.60 16.06
N VAL A 294 -12.46 11.88 16.05
CA VAL A 294 -11.05 12.30 16.04
C VAL A 294 -10.66 12.76 17.45
N ARG A 295 -9.58 12.21 17.98
CA ARG A 295 -8.97 12.64 19.24
C ARG A 295 -7.57 13.17 18.97
N ASN A 296 -7.16 14.16 19.74
CA ASN A 296 -5.87 14.83 19.58
C ASN A 296 -4.67 14.02 20.11
N THR A 297 -4.92 12.92 20.83
CA THR A 297 -3.87 11.99 21.30
C THR A 297 -4.29 10.54 21.11
N VAL A 298 -3.29 9.67 20.95
CA VAL A 298 -3.47 8.22 20.80
C VAL A 298 -4.16 7.63 22.03
N GLU A 299 -3.72 8.02 23.23
CA GLU A 299 -4.29 7.57 24.51
C GLU A 299 -5.80 7.86 24.58
N LYS A 300 -6.22 9.09 24.28
CA LYS A 300 -7.64 9.47 24.26
C LYS A 300 -8.44 8.71 23.20
N ALA A 301 -7.84 8.43 22.04
CA ALA A 301 -8.47 7.64 20.99
C ALA A 301 -8.71 6.19 21.46
N VAL A 302 -7.71 5.58 22.10
CA VAL A 302 -7.79 4.22 22.65
C VAL A 302 -8.82 4.15 23.78
N ASP A 303 -8.82 5.11 24.69
CA ASP A 303 -9.79 5.17 25.78
C ASP A 303 -11.22 5.37 25.26
N THR A 304 -11.39 6.21 24.24
CA THR A 304 -12.68 6.40 23.56
C THR A 304 -13.15 5.08 22.95
N TYR A 305 -12.27 4.37 22.23
CA TYR A 305 -12.59 3.08 21.63
C TYR A 305 -12.99 2.04 22.68
N ARG A 306 -12.22 1.92 23.78
CA ARG A 306 -12.51 0.98 24.87
C ARG A 306 -13.85 1.28 25.54
N LYS A 307 -14.15 2.56 25.79
CA LYS A 307 -15.44 3.00 26.32
C LYS A 307 -16.57 2.57 25.41
N LEU A 308 -16.52 2.90 24.12
CA LEU A 308 -17.58 2.56 23.16
C LEU A 308 -17.77 1.04 23.02
N LYS A 309 -16.67 0.27 22.96
CA LYS A 309 -16.73 -1.20 22.90
C LYS A 309 -17.40 -1.81 24.14
N SER A 310 -17.21 -1.23 25.31
CA SER A 310 -17.87 -1.71 26.55
C SER A 310 -19.37 -1.43 26.59
N VAL A 311 -19.89 -0.53 25.75
CA VAL A 311 -21.33 -0.20 25.68
C VAL A 311 -22.06 -0.95 24.55
N GLU A 312 -21.36 -1.75 23.75
CA GLU A 312 -21.93 -2.68 22.75
C GLU A 312 -22.14 -4.11 23.32
N GLY A 313 -21.96 -4.29 24.64
CA GLY A 313 -22.36 -5.50 25.37
C GLY A 313 -23.84 -5.49 25.71
#